data_AF-A0A124IX27-F1
#
_entry.id   AF-A0A124IX27-F1
#
_cell.length_a   1.000
_cell.length_b   1.000
_cell.length_c   1.000
_cell.angle_alpha   90.00
_cell.angle_beta   90.00
_cell.angle_gamma   90.00
#
_symmetry.space_group_name_H-M   'P 1'
#
loop_
_entity.id
_entity.type
_entity.pdbx_description
1 polymer ?
#
loop_
_entity_poly.entity_id
_entity_poly.type
_entity_poly.pdbx_seq_one_letter_code
_entity_poly.pdbx_strand_id
1 'polypeptide(L)'
;MLQSTLRMESIYDIHEWLNRCAEIKKELDAADNLYVELGKLKWVSPAGITVLLSTLNYMDKYYYLKTGSPSYEMTDRFDILGYLERMNFLKLCPTDVKDSFDETNNMEAYYHRNRHKKDDELDELRVSKSDDDIVDLDRSVKKIMRAKGLHRNRVTDIAGIVTELGQNAVEHAETDSYSCVQYYKKSPTRPERVEIAICDTGPGIVKSLRKHISYKDNHDIVKQAIFTRATSKPEQDRGKGLMDVKQTTFDWSSDAEFYVRTHDSVYRIHKNKFELLDVGSYFYGTYYYIVINV
;
A
#
# COMPACT_ATOMS: atom_id res chain seq x y z
N MET A 1 18.74 -7.76 11.14
CA MET A 1 17.61 -8.68 10.85
C MET A 1 16.33 -7.87 10.84
N LEU A 2 15.53 -7.95 9.77
CA LEU A 2 14.24 -7.28 9.66
C LEU A 2 13.13 -8.28 10.03
N GLN A 3 12.37 -8.03 11.09
CA GLN A 3 11.33 -8.97 11.55
C GLN A 3 9.94 -8.37 11.42
N SER A 4 9.00 -9.15 10.88
CA SER A 4 7.58 -8.77 10.83
C SER A 4 6.90 -8.98 12.18
N THR A 5 5.78 -8.30 12.37
CA THR A 5 4.85 -8.55 13.49
C THR A 5 3.92 -9.72 13.15
N LEU A 6 3.15 -10.17 14.15
CA LEU A 6 2.13 -11.21 13.95
C LEU A 6 1.09 -10.81 12.87
N ARG A 7 0.79 -9.51 12.78
CA ARG A 7 -0.22 -8.96 11.88
C ARG A 7 0.27 -7.62 11.32
N MET A 8 0.18 -7.44 10.00
CA MET A 8 0.38 -6.13 9.37
C MET A 8 -0.97 -5.64 8.85
N GLU A 9 -1.76 -5.05 9.74
CA GLU A 9 -3.15 -4.72 9.46
C GLU A 9 -3.39 -3.21 9.38
N SER A 10 -2.75 -2.45 10.27
CA SER A 10 -3.00 -1.04 10.49
C SER A 10 -1.90 -0.16 9.94
N ILE A 11 -2.16 1.15 9.89
CA ILE A 11 -1.13 2.13 9.54
C ILE A 11 0.03 2.16 10.54
N TYR A 12 -0.20 1.80 11.81
CA TYR A 12 0.85 1.70 12.82
C TYR A 12 1.79 0.53 12.56
N ASP A 13 1.24 -0.63 12.16
CA ASP A 13 2.07 -1.79 11.78
C ASP A 13 2.97 -1.46 10.57
N ILE A 14 2.40 -0.72 9.61
CA ILE A 14 3.11 -0.23 8.42
C ILE A 14 4.20 0.77 8.82
N HIS A 15 3.88 1.72 9.70
CA HIS A 15 4.84 2.72 10.15
C HIS A 15 6.02 2.08 10.87
N GLU A 16 5.75 1.14 11.78
CA GLU A 16 6.78 0.39 12.51
C GLU A 16 7.66 -0.43 11.57
N TRP A 17 7.06 -1.13 10.59
CA TRP A 17 7.82 -1.86 9.58
C TRP A 17 8.77 -0.94 8.80
N LEU A 18 8.29 0.24 8.38
CA LEU A 18 9.09 1.20 7.63
C LEU A 18 10.19 1.85 8.47
N ASN A 19 9.96 2.02 9.78
CA ASN A 19 10.99 2.48 10.72
C ASN A 19 12.14 1.46 10.80
N ARG A 20 11.83 0.17 10.94
CA ARG A 20 12.84 -0.91 10.93
C ARG A 20 13.60 -0.99 9.62
N CYS A 21 12.90 -0.85 8.49
CA CYS A 21 13.54 -0.75 7.17
C CYS A 21 14.54 0.43 7.10
N ALA A 22 14.19 1.58 7.67
CA ALA A 22 15.08 2.74 7.71
C ALA A 22 16.30 2.53 8.63
N GLU A 23 16.14 1.81 9.73
CA GLU A 23 17.23 1.45 10.64
C GLU A 23 18.22 0.50 9.96
N ILE A 24 17.73 -0.59 9.36
CA ILE A 24 18.55 -1.54 8.59
C ILE A 24 19.39 -0.84 7.53
N LYS A 25 18.79 0.14 6.81
CA LYS A 25 19.52 0.89 5.78
C LYS A 25 20.69 1.72 6.32
N LYS A 26 20.67 2.10 7.60
CA LYS A 26 21.76 2.82 8.26
C LYS A 26 22.84 1.88 8.79
N GLU A 27 22.47 0.63 9.11
CA GLU A 27 23.34 -0.34 9.76
C GLU A 27 24.10 -1.25 8.79
N LEU A 28 23.49 -1.59 7.64
CA LEU A 28 24.07 -2.52 6.68
C LEU A 28 24.66 -1.82 5.46
N ASP A 29 25.81 -2.32 5.02
CA ASP A 29 26.43 -1.90 3.78
C ASP A 29 25.68 -2.53 2.58
N ALA A 30 25.72 -1.84 1.44
CA ALA A 30 25.12 -2.39 0.22
C ALA A 30 25.83 -3.70 -0.18
N ALA A 31 25.06 -4.65 -0.69
CA ALA A 31 25.43 -6.03 -1.02
C ALA A 31 25.61 -6.99 0.16
N ASP A 32 25.27 -6.58 1.39
CA ASP A 32 25.17 -7.52 2.52
C ASP A 32 23.93 -8.43 2.41
N ASN A 33 23.97 -9.55 3.14
CA ASN A 33 22.81 -10.41 3.33
C ASN A 33 21.85 -9.77 4.34
N LEU A 34 20.62 -9.49 3.92
CA LEU A 34 19.54 -9.05 4.80
C LEU A 34 18.62 -10.23 5.11
N TYR A 35 18.64 -10.68 6.36
CA TYR A 35 17.67 -11.66 6.84
C TYR A 35 16.33 -10.99 7.17
N VAL A 36 15.26 -11.40 6.49
CA VAL A 36 13.88 -10.96 6.68
C VAL A 36 13.05 -12.08 7.30
N GLU A 37 12.65 -11.92 8.56
CA GLU A 37 11.89 -12.92 9.31
C GLU A 37 10.38 -12.65 9.20
N LEU A 38 9.67 -13.46 8.40
CA LEU A 38 8.22 -13.44 8.21
C LEU A 38 7.50 -14.64 8.86
N GLY A 39 8.20 -15.53 9.56
CA GLY A 39 7.69 -16.77 10.16
C GLY A 39 6.52 -16.56 11.12
N LYS A 40 6.46 -15.40 11.77
CA LYS A 40 5.38 -15.03 12.70
C LYS A 40 4.18 -14.41 11.99
N LEU A 41 4.24 -14.13 10.69
CA LEU A 41 3.17 -13.40 10.00
C LEU A 41 1.94 -14.30 9.84
N LYS A 42 0.82 -13.91 10.48
CA LYS A 42 -0.45 -14.66 10.42
C LYS A 42 -1.57 -13.90 9.71
N TRP A 43 -1.41 -12.60 9.45
CA TRP A 43 -2.38 -11.80 8.71
C TRP A 43 -1.76 -10.55 8.10
N VAL A 44 -2.19 -10.18 6.89
CA VAL A 44 -1.85 -8.90 6.24
C VAL A 44 -3.08 -8.27 5.59
N SER A 45 -3.27 -6.96 5.81
CA SER A 45 -4.27 -6.15 5.11
C SER A 45 -3.76 -5.76 3.70
N PRO A 46 -4.61 -5.15 2.83
CA PRO A 46 -4.16 -4.52 1.60
C PRO A 46 -3.00 -3.56 1.81
N ALA A 47 -3.02 -2.78 2.88
CA ALA A 47 -1.94 -1.85 3.18
C ALA A 47 -0.67 -2.57 3.64
N GLY A 48 -0.81 -3.60 4.49
CA GLY A 48 0.31 -4.43 4.93
C GLY A 48 1.00 -5.16 3.77
N ILE A 49 0.24 -5.81 2.89
CA ILE A 49 0.82 -6.59 1.77
C ILE A 49 1.46 -5.70 0.71
N THR A 50 0.86 -4.54 0.43
CA THR A 50 1.40 -3.54 -0.50
C THR A 50 2.71 -2.94 0.01
N VAL A 51 2.79 -2.61 1.31
CA VAL A 51 4.03 -2.14 1.95
C VAL A 51 5.09 -3.23 2.01
N LEU A 52 4.71 -4.46 2.37
CA LEU A 52 5.64 -5.57 2.43
C LEU A 52 6.27 -5.81 1.05
N LEU A 53 5.46 -5.88 0.00
CA LEU A 53 5.97 -6.08 -1.36
C LEU A 53 6.87 -4.93 -1.83
N SER A 54 6.45 -3.68 -1.63
CA SER A 54 7.19 -2.52 -2.11
C SER A 54 8.53 -2.37 -1.40
N THR A 55 8.57 -2.60 -0.09
CA THR A 55 9.80 -2.56 0.71
C THR A 55 10.75 -3.71 0.38
N LEU A 56 10.25 -4.92 0.16
CA LEU A 56 11.10 -6.04 -0.27
C LEU A 56 11.74 -5.77 -1.64
N ASN A 57 10.95 -5.33 -2.63
CA ASN A 57 11.49 -4.93 -3.93
C ASN A 57 12.46 -3.75 -3.86
N TYR A 58 12.28 -2.84 -2.91
CA TYR A 58 13.24 -1.76 -2.67
C TYR A 58 14.55 -2.29 -2.09
N MET A 59 14.47 -3.15 -1.06
CA MET A 59 15.64 -3.69 -0.39
C MET A 59 16.44 -4.64 -1.27
N ASP A 60 15.78 -5.40 -2.14
CA ASP A 60 16.41 -6.31 -3.12
C ASP A 60 17.40 -5.59 -4.07
N LYS A 61 17.19 -4.29 -4.30
CA LYS A 61 18.13 -3.46 -5.09
C LYS A 61 19.48 -3.24 -4.39
N TYR A 62 19.54 -3.46 -3.09
CA TYR A 62 20.68 -3.13 -2.24
C TYR A 62 21.21 -4.30 -1.44
N TYR A 63 20.44 -5.36 -1.22
CA TYR A 63 20.77 -6.47 -0.33
C TYR A 63 20.36 -7.80 -0.94
N TYR A 64 21.08 -8.87 -0.59
CA TYR A 64 20.63 -10.23 -0.87
C TYR A 64 19.62 -10.65 0.21
N LEU A 65 18.38 -10.95 -0.20
CA LEU A 65 17.29 -11.19 0.75
C LEU A 65 17.21 -12.66 1.12
N LYS A 66 17.46 -13.00 2.39
CA LYS A 66 17.17 -14.32 2.93
C LYS A 66 15.91 -14.26 3.78
N THR A 67 14.87 -15.02 3.44
CA THR A 67 13.57 -14.86 4.10
C THR A 67 13.20 -16.08 4.95
N GLY A 68 12.82 -15.86 6.20
CA GLY A 68 12.07 -16.86 6.98
C GLY A 68 10.60 -16.77 6.60
N SER A 69 10.03 -17.79 5.96
CA SER A 69 8.64 -17.77 5.50
C SER A 69 7.64 -18.08 6.64
N PRO A 70 6.40 -17.55 6.60
CA PRO A 70 5.35 -18.00 7.50
C PRO A 70 5.02 -19.46 7.24
N SER A 71 4.88 -20.26 8.30
CA SER A 71 4.33 -21.60 8.21
C SER A 71 2.82 -21.57 8.45
N TYR A 72 2.10 -22.41 7.69
CA TYR A 72 0.72 -22.74 8.01
C TYR A 72 0.69 -23.86 9.06
N GLU A 73 0.13 -23.57 10.24
CA GLU A 73 -0.21 -24.59 11.21
C GLU A 73 -1.70 -24.94 11.08
N MET A 74 -2.09 -26.22 11.18
CA MET A 74 -3.51 -26.61 11.05
C MET A 74 -4.42 -25.94 12.09
N THR A 75 -3.85 -25.44 13.20
CA THR A 75 -4.54 -24.69 14.24
C THR A 75 -4.76 -23.22 13.89
N ASP A 76 -4.12 -22.72 12.82
CA ASP A 76 -4.29 -21.35 12.37
C ASP A 76 -5.70 -21.14 11.80
N ARG A 77 -6.36 -20.09 12.26
CA ARG A 77 -7.67 -19.70 11.73
C ARG A 77 -7.60 -19.12 10.32
N PHE A 78 -6.40 -18.80 9.83
CA PHE A 78 -6.18 -18.14 8.57
C PHE A 78 -5.00 -18.76 7.80
N ASP A 79 -5.30 -19.22 6.59
CA ASP A 79 -4.31 -19.71 5.62
C ASP A 79 -3.58 -18.50 4.99
N ILE A 80 -2.55 -18.00 5.68
CA ILE A 80 -1.76 -16.85 5.23
C ILE A 80 -1.03 -17.14 3.91
N LEU A 81 -0.52 -18.36 3.71
CA LEU A 81 0.16 -18.76 2.48
C LEU A 81 -0.80 -18.71 1.29
N GLY A 82 -1.98 -19.32 1.45
CA GLY A 82 -3.02 -19.29 0.44
C GLY A 82 -3.61 -17.90 0.20
N TYR A 83 -3.49 -16.98 1.16
CA TYR A 83 -3.84 -15.59 0.95
C TYR A 83 -2.76 -14.81 0.19
N LEU A 84 -1.49 -14.90 0.60
CA LEU A 84 -0.37 -14.25 -0.09
C LEU A 84 -0.30 -14.67 -1.56
N GLU A 85 -0.43 -15.97 -1.82
CA GLU A 85 -0.45 -16.52 -3.17
C GLU A 85 -1.67 -16.00 -3.96
N ARG A 86 -2.86 -15.95 -3.35
CA ARG A 86 -4.07 -15.36 -3.97
C ARG A 86 -3.93 -13.90 -4.30
N MET A 87 -3.16 -13.17 -3.51
CA MET A 87 -2.94 -11.76 -3.71
C MET A 87 -1.81 -11.46 -4.70
N ASN A 88 -1.30 -12.45 -5.46
CA ASN A 88 -0.15 -12.33 -6.35
C ASN A 88 1.17 -11.95 -5.67
N PHE A 89 1.26 -11.99 -4.33
CA PHE A 89 2.47 -11.58 -3.63
C PHE A 89 3.69 -12.41 -4.09
N LEU A 90 3.56 -13.73 -4.14
CA LEU A 90 4.64 -14.64 -4.53
C LEU A 90 5.01 -14.58 -6.01
N LYS A 91 4.14 -13.99 -6.83
CA LYS A 91 4.43 -13.72 -8.25
C LYS A 91 5.23 -12.42 -8.43
N LEU A 92 5.08 -11.49 -7.50
CA LEU A 92 5.59 -10.12 -7.62
C LEU A 92 6.78 -9.83 -6.72
N CYS A 93 7.01 -10.64 -5.68
CA CYS A 93 8.14 -10.47 -4.77
C CYS A 93 9.47 -10.84 -5.45
N PRO A 94 10.60 -10.38 -4.88
CA PRO A 94 11.92 -10.81 -5.34
C PRO A 94 12.07 -12.34 -5.39
N THR A 95 12.92 -12.82 -6.30
CA THR A 95 13.12 -14.26 -6.52
C THR A 95 13.60 -14.95 -5.25
N ASP A 96 14.58 -14.40 -4.54
CA ASP A 96 15.12 -14.99 -3.32
C ASP A 96 14.06 -15.14 -2.20
N VAL A 97 13.10 -14.21 -2.16
CA VAL A 97 11.93 -14.29 -1.25
C VAL A 97 11.03 -15.44 -1.67
N LYS A 98 10.69 -15.56 -2.97
CA LYS A 98 9.86 -16.65 -3.47
C LYS A 98 10.51 -18.01 -3.23
N ASP A 99 11.80 -18.14 -3.54
CA ASP A 99 12.56 -19.37 -3.37
C ASP A 99 12.58 -19.79 -1.91
N SER A 100 12.76 -18.84 -0.98
CA SER A 100 12.65 -19.12 0.46
C SER A 100 11.29 -19.70 0.85
N PHE A 101 10.19 -19.25 0.24
CA PHE A 101 8.85 -19.81 0.48
C PHE A 101 8.72 -21.22 -0.09
N ASP A 102 9.25 -21.47 -1.30
CA ASP A 102 9.22 -22.77 -1.98
C ASP A 102 10.08 -23.83 -1.26
N GLU A 103 11.20 -23.43 -0.67
CA GLU A 103 12.09 -24.32 0.10
C GLU A 103 11.47 -24.79 1.43
N THR A 104 10.67 -23.92 2.06
CA THR A 104 10.19 -24.13 3.44
C THR A 104 8.72 -24.58 3.50
N ASN A 105 7.96 -24.40 2.43
CA ASN A 105 6.55 -24.78 2.35
C ASN A 105 6.26 -25.59 1.09
N ASN A 106 5.23 -26.43 1.13
CA ASN A 106 4.71 -27.09 -0.07
C ASN A 106 3.88 -26.12 -0.93
N MET A 107 4.57 -25.19 -1.60
CA MET A 107 3.94 -24.12 -2.39
C MET A 107 3.24 -24.62 -3.66
N GLU A 108 3.69 -25.75 -4.23
CA GLU A 108 3.04 -26.43 -5.35
C GLU A 108 1.54 -26.69 -5.10
N ALA A 109 1.19 -27.07 -3.85
CA ALA A 109 -0.19 -27.29 -3.45
C ALA A 109 -1.06 -26.02 -3.43
N TYR A 110 -0.47 -24.84 -3.51
CA TYR A 110 -1.14 -23.55 -3.61
C TYR A 110 -1.20 -23.06 -5.06
N TYR A 111 -0.10 -23.18 -5.80
CA TYR A 111 0.00 -22.75 -7.20
C TYR A 111 -0.96 -23.49 -8.12
N HIS A 112 -1.21 -24.78 -7.86
CA HIS A 112 -2.09 -25.61 -8.69
C HIS A 112 -3.56 -25.66 -8.24
N ARG A 113 -3.97 -24.84 -7.26
CA ARG A 113 -5.38 -24.81 -6.85
C ARG A 113 -6.22 -24.28 -8.02
N ASN A 114 -7.14 -25.11 -8.52
CA ASN A 114 -8.19 -24.70 -9.45
C ASN A 114 -9.08 -23.66 -8.75
N ARG A 115 -8.73 -22.39 -8.90
CA ARG A 115 -9.53 -21.28 -8.42
C ARG A 115 -10.76 -21.16 -9.29
N HIS A 116 -11.95 -21.16 -8.68
CA HIS A 116 -13.07 -20.48 -9.31
C HIS A 116 -12.64 -19.03 -9.54
N LYS A 117 -12.64 -18.56 -10.80
CA LYS A 117 -12.22 -17.19 -11.15
C LYS A 117 -12.93 -16.18 -10.24
N LYS A 118 -12.14 -15.57 -9.35
CA LYS A 118 -12.59 -14.55 -8.39
C LYS A 118 -12.29 -13.13 -8.90
N ASP A 119 -12.12 -12.99 -10.22
CA ASP A 119 -11.85 -11.73 -10.94
C ASP A 119 -12.92 -10.64 -10.70
N ASP A 120 -14.03 -10.99 -10.04
CA ASP A 120 -15.13 -10.12 -9.66
C ASP A 120 -15.24 -9.91 -8.13
N GLU A 121 -14.31 -10.47 -7.35
CA GLU A 121 -14.35 -10.46 -5.88
C GLU A 121 -13.29 -9.62 -5.19
N LEU A 122 -12.08 -9.56 -5.75
CA LEU A 122 -10.91 -8.92 -5.15
C LEU A 122 -10.04 -8.32 -6.25
N ASP A 123 -9.41 -7.17 -5.98
CA ASP A 123 -8.31 -6.71 -6.82
C ASP A 123 -7.01 -7.16 -6.16
N GLU A 124 -6.32 -8.06 -6.85
CA GLU A 124 -5.05 -8.61 -6.42
C GLU A 124 -3.98 -7.51 -6.34
N LEU A 125 -2.85 -7.80 -5.70
CA LEU A 125 -1.73 -6.86 -5.68
C LEU A 125 -1.25 -6.62 -7.12
N ARG A 126 -1.04 -5.36 -7.47
CA ARG A 126 -0.55 -4.95 -8.79
C ARG A 126 0.67 -4.06 -8.67
N VAL A 127 1.49 -4.12 -9.71
CA VAL A 127 2.62 -3.22 -9.92
C VAL A 127 2.35 -2.46 -11.21
N SER A 128 2.26 -1.13 -11.11
CA SER A 128 2.03 -0.22 -12.22
C SER A 128 3.30 0.58 -12.49
N LYS A 129 3.70 0.65 -13.75
CA LYS A 129 4.92 1.33 -14.22
C LYS A 129 4.62 2.49 -15.17
N SER A 130 3.38 2.57 -15.63
CA SER A 130 2.91 3.52 -16.64
C SER A 130 1.46 3.91 -16.41
N ASP A 131 1.01 4.98 -17.07
CA ASP A 131 -0.38 5.41 -17.05
C ASP A 131 -1.34 4.33 -17.60
N ASP A 132 -0.91 3.57 -18.61
CA ASP A 132 -1.72 2.48 -19.18
C ASP A 132 -2.03 1.40 -18.13
N ASP A 133 -1.08 1.08 -17.25
CA ASP A 133 -1.29 0.16 -16.12
C ASP A 133 -2.32 0.72 -15.13
N ILE A 134 -2.36 2.04 -14.96
CA ILE A 134 -3.37 2.70 -14.10
C ILE A 134 -4.76 2.64 -14.74
N VAL A 135 -4.87 2.75 -16.07
CA VAL A 135 -6.14 2.54 -16.76
C VAL A 135 -6.65 1.10 -16.58
N ASP A 136 -5.75 0.11 -16.59
CA ASP A 136 -6.11 -1.28 -16.31
C ASP A 136 -6.55 -1.51 -14.85
N LEU A 137 -5.92 -0.81 -13.90
CA LEU A 137 -6.34 -0.76 -12.50
C LEU A 137 -7.74 -0.15 -12.34
N ASP A 138 -8.00 1.01 -12.95
CA ASP A 138 -9.32 1.66 -12.98
C ASP A 138 -10.41 0.72 -13.51
N ARG A 139 -10.15 0.03 -14.62
CA ARG A 139 -11.08 -0.93 -15.22
C ARG A 139 -11.37 -2.09 -14.26
N SER A 140 -10.36 -2.62 -13.58
CA SER A 140 -10.51 -3.71 -12.61
C SER A 140 -11.35 -3.30 -11.41
N VAL A 141 -11.01 -2.18 -10.78
CA VAL A 141 -11.74 -1.64 -9.63
C VAL A 141 -13.20 -1.40 -10.00
N LYS A 142 -13.47 -0.79 -11.17
CA LYS A 142 -14.84 -0.59 -11.64
C LYS A 142 -15.59 -1.91 -11.83
N LYS A 143 -14.95 -2.94 -12.38
CA LYS A 143 -15.54 -4.26 -12.59
C LYS A 143 -15.92 -4.92 -11.26
N ILE A 144 -14.98 -4.97 -10.31
CA ILE A 144 -15.17 -5.59 -9.00
C ILE A 144 -16.28 -4.86 -8.22
N MET A 145 -16.21 -3.53 -8.12
CA MET A 145 -17.18 -2.76 -7.34
C MET A 145 -18.60 -2.86 -7.93
N ARG A 146 -18.74 -2.91 -9.26
CA ARG A 146 -20.04 -3.17 -9.91
C ARG A 146 -20.57 -4.57 -9.62
N ALA A 147 -19.70 -5.59 -9.68
CA ALA A 147 -20.08 -6.96 -9.36
C ALA A 147 -20.54 -7.13 -7.91
N LYS A 148 -20.05 -6.28 -6.99
CA LYS A 148 -20.52 -6.20 -5.59
C LYS A 148 -21.80 -5.37 -5.41
N GLY A 149 -22.34 -4.76 -6.47
CA GLY A 149 -23.60 -4.04 -6.43
C GLY A 149 -23.49 -2.61 -5.91
N LEU A 150 -22.29 -2.03 -5.84
CA LEU A 150 -22.14 -0.63 -5.42
C LEU A 150 -22.79 0.32 -6.42
N HIS A 151 -23.39 1.40 -5.90
CA HIS A 151 -24.01 2.43 -6.73
C HIS A 151 -23.00 3.05 -7.71
N ARG A 152 -23.43 3.35 -8.95
CA ARG A 152 -22.56 3.82 -10.04
C ARG A 152 -21.66 5.01 -9.66
N ASN A 153 -22.20 5.96 -8.89
CA ASN A 153 -21.41 7.12 -8.44
C ASN A 153 -20.29 6.69 -7.49
N ARG A 154 -20.56 5.79 -6.53
CA ARG A 154 -19.54 5.25 -5.61
C ARG A 154 -18.44 4.50 -6.35
N VAL A 155 -18.81 3.70 -7.36
CA VAL A 155 -17.83 3.02 -8.20
C VAL A 155 -16.92 4.02 -8.91
N THR A 156 -17.49 5.10 -9.44
CA THR A 156 -16.73 6.14 -10.16
C THR A 156 -15.80 6.89 -9.22
N ASP A 157 -16.27 7.20 -8.01
CA ASP A 157 -15.50 7.93 -7.00
C ASP A 157 -14.32 7.11 -6.47
N ILE A 158 -14.55 5.84 -6.10
CA ILE A 158 -13.50 4.92 -5.67
C ILE A 158 -12.44 4.76 -6.77
N ALA A 159 -12.87 4.53 -8.01
CA ALA A 159 -11.95 4.40 -9.13
C ALA A 159 -11.19 5.71 -9.41
N GLY A 160 -11.84 6.85 -9.20
CA GLY A 160 -11.22 8.17 -9.26
C GLY A 160 -10.11 8.35 -8.24
N ILE A 161 -10.32 7.97 -6.97
CA ILE A 161 -9.24 8.10 -5.96
C ILE A 161 -8.08 7.17 -6.30
N VAL A 162 -8.38 5.94 -6.74
CA VAL A 162 -7.36 4.95 -7.11
C VAL A 162 -6.53 5.45 -8.30
N THR A 163 -7.17 5.99 -9.32
CA THR A 163 -6.51 6.53 -10.51
C THR A 163 -5.60 7.69 -10.15
N GLU A 164 -6.11 8.67 -9.39
CA GLU A 164 -5.35 9.86 -9.02
C GLU A 164 -4.15 9.52 -8.13
N LEU A 165 -4.32 8.67 -7.11
CA LEU A 165 -3.21 8.22 -6.28
C LEU A 165 -2.20 7.36 -7.05
N GLY A 166 -2.70 6.49 -7.95
CA GLY A 166 -1.87 5.64 -8.79
C GLY A 166 -1.02 6.43 -9.79
N GLN A 167 -1.61 7.42 -10.45
CA GLN A 167 -0.90 8.34 -11.35
C GLN A 167 0.15 9.14 -10.58
N ASN A 168 -0.21 9.69 -9.40
CA ASN A 168 0.75 10.40 -8.57
C ASN A 168 1.95 9.52 -8.19
N ALA A 169 1.72 8.24 -7.87
CA ALA A 169 2.79 7.30 -7.58
C ALA A 169 3.67 7.01 -8.82
N VAL A 170 3.10 6.76 -10.00
CA VAL A 170 3.87 6.49 -11.22
C VAL A 170 4.63 7.74 -11.71
N GLU A 171 3.99 8.91 -11.73
CA GLU A 171 4.57 10.14 -12.29
C GLU A 171 5.61 10.79 -11.38
N HIS A 172 5.41 10.75 -10.06
CA HIS A 172 6.24 11.51 -9.12
C HIS A 172 7.27 10.66 -8.36
N ALA A 173 7.09 9.34 -8.30
CA ALA A 173 8.04 8.51 -7.58
C ALA A 173 9.27 8.14 -8.41
N GLU A 174 9.18 8.19 -9.74
CA GLU A 174 10.19 7.60 -10.66
C GLU A 174 10.45 6.11 -10.35
N THR A 175 9.53 5.47 -9.64
CA THR A 175 9.57 4.06 -9.23
C THR A 175 8.23 3.41 -9.51
N ASP A 176 8.22 2.08 -9.52
CA ASP A 176 7.00 1.29 -9.56
C ASP A 176 5.99 1.71 -8.48
N SER A 177 4.71 1.75 -8.87
CA SER A 177 3.56 1.96 -8.00
C SER A 177 2.96 0.60 -7.63
N TYR A 178 2.70 0.40 -6.34
CA TYR A 178 2.13 -0.84 -5.81
C TYR A 178 0.73 -0.55 -5.30
N SER A 179 -0.26 -1.29 -5.79
CA SER A 179 -1.66 -1.06 -5.44
C SER A 179 -2.40 -2.34 -5.09
N CYS A 180 -3.29 -2.26 -4.11
CA CYS A 180 -4.23 -3.31 -3.76
C CYS A 180 -5.58 -2.70 -3.36
N VAL A 181 -6.67 -3.19 -3.95
CA VAL A 181 -8.02 -2.73 -3.66
C VAL A 181 -8.89 -3.93 -3.31
N GLN A 182 -9.47 -3.93 -2.12
CA GLN A 182 -10.28 -5.04 -1.65
C GLN A 182 -11.62 -4.58 -1.11
N TYR A 183 -12.66 -5.30 -1.51
CA TYR A 183 -13.99 -5.15 -0.94
C TYR A 183 -14.20 -6.22 0.14
N TYR A 184 -14.64 -5.78 1.31
CA TYR A 184 -14.97 -6.60 2.45
C TYR A 184 -16.48 -6.55 2.72
N LYS A 185 -17.14 -7.70 2.67
CA LYS A 185 -18.53 -7.82 3.12
C LYS A 185 -18.64 -7.53 4.62
N LYS A 186 -19.83 -7.07 5.04
CA LYS A 186 -20.17 -6.92 6.46
C LYS A 186 -19.90 -8.21 7.22
N SER A 187 -19.29 -8.06 8.39
CA SER A 187 -19.03 -9.15 9.34
C SER A 187 -19.58 -8.74 10.73
N PRO A 188 -19.66 -9.67 11.70
CA PRO A 188 -20.12 -9.33 13.05
C PRO A 188 -19.30 -8.22 13.72
N THR A 189 -18.02 -8.07 13.35
CA THR A 189 -17.08 -7.15 13.99
C THR A 189 -16.73 -5.93 13.15
N ARG A 190 -17.12 -5.89 11.86
CA ARG A 190 -16.78 -4.79 10.95
C ARG A 190 -17.88 -4.52 9.92
N PRO A 191 -18.11 -3.23 9.58
CA PRO A 191 -19.02 -2.88 8.51
C PRO A 191 -18.51 -3.38 7.16
N GLU A 192 -19.42 -3.36 6.19
CA GLU A 192 -19.08 -3.49 4.79
C GLU A 192 -18.19 -2.31 4.38
N ARG A 193 -17.09 -2.58 3.70
CA ARG A 193 -16.09 -1.56 3.39
C ARG A 193 -15.23 -1.90 2.18
N VAL A 194 -14.63 -0.87 1.60
CA VAL A 194 -13.58 -0.98 0.59
C VAL A 194 -12.28 -0.46 1.20
N GLU A 195 -11.23 -1.26 1.09
CA GLU A 195 -9.88 -0.90 1.50
C GLU A 195 -9.02 -0.67 0.26
N ILE A 196 -8.34 0.47 0.21
CA ILE A 196 -7.50 0.92 -0.89
C ILE A 196 -6.12 1.18 -0.33
N ALA A 197 -5.12 0.49 -0.84
CA ALA A 197 -3.72 0.72 -0.51
C ALA A 197 -2.93 1.00 -1.78
N ILE A 198 -2.25 2.14 -1.81
CA ILE A 198 -1.38 2.54 -2.93
C ILE A 198 -0.11 3.11 -2.33
N CYS A 199 1.05 2.61 -2.77
CA CYS A 199 2.32 3.18 -2.37
C CYS A 199 3.38 3.14 -3.47
N ASP A 200 4.40 3.95 -3.28
CA ASP A 200 5.62 3.98 -4.07
C ASP A 200 6.86 3.90 -3.17
N THR A 201 8.06 3.88 -3.77
CA THR A 201 9.34 3.93 -3.04
C THR A 201 10.23 5.10 -3.51
N GLY A 202 9.60 6.16 -4.00
CA GLY A 202 10.25 7.36 -4.52
C GLY A 202 10.66 8.37 -3.44
N PRO A 203 10.85 9.65 -3.80
CA PRO A 203 11.32 10.67 -2.87
C PRO A 203 10.34 10.97 -1.71
N GLY A 204 9.04 10.78 -1.94
CA GLY A 204 7.96 11.11 -1.02
C GLY A 204 7.57 12.60 -1.03
N ILE A 205 6.38 12.92 -0.51
CA ILE A 205 5.77 14.27 -0.55
C ILE A 205 6.72 15.36 -0.06
N VAL A 206 7.34 15.14 1.11
CA VAL A 206 8.23 16.14 1.74
C VAL A 206 9.39 16.50 0.80
N LYS A 207 10.10 15.50 0.28
CA LYS A 207 11.26 15.78 -0.60
C LYS A 207 10.83 16.36 -1.94
N SER A 208 9.70 15.91 -2.49
CA SER A 208 9.19 16.39 -3.78
C SER A 208 8.73 17.85 -3.73
N LEU A 209 8.22 18.34 -2.59
CA LEU A 209 7.68 19.71 -2.49
C LEU A 209 8.60 20.70 -1.80
N ARG A 210 9.57 20.26 -1.00
CA ARG A 210 10.41 21.14 -0.16
C ARG A 210 11.08 22.29 -0.93
N LYS A 211 11.40 22.10 -2.22
CA LYS A 211 12.05 23.13 -3.05
C LYS A 211 11.08 24.07 -3.77
N HIS A 212 9.78 23.79 -3.70
CA HIS A 212 8.76 24.44 -4.53
C HIS A 212 7.75 25.28 -3.72
N ILE A 213 7.71 25.12 -2.39
CA ILE A 213 6.78 25.83 -1.52
C ILE A 213 7.49 26.46 -0.33
N SER A 214 6.90 27.50 0.24
CA SER A 214 7.32 28.03 1.54
C SER A 214 6.71 27.16 2.65
N TYR A 215 7.50 26.80 3.65
CA TYR A 215 7.06 25.92 4.74
C TYR A 215 7.77 26.23 6.06
N LYS A 216 7.13 25.85 7.17
CA LYS A 216 7.73 25.96 8.51
C LYS A 216 8.54 24.72 8.89
N ASP A 217 7.98 23.54 8.62
CA ASP A 217 8.55 22.24 8.91
C ASP A 217 8.05 21.18 7.91
N ASN A 218 8.46 19.93 8.08
CA ASN A 218 8.04 18.83 7.21
C ASN A 218 6.53 18.57 7.25
N HIS A 219 5.89 18.73 8.42
CA HIS A 219 4.46 18.46 8.59
C HIS A 219 3.62 19.52 7.87
N ASP A 220 4.08 20.77 7.87
CA ASP A 220 3.50 21.86 7.10
C ASP A 220 3.52 21.57 5.59
N ILE A 221 4.62 21.01 5.06
CA ILE A 221 4.68 20.57 3.65
C ILE A 221 3.59 19.54 3.35
N VAL A 222 3.49 18.50 4.19
CA VAL A 222 2.48 17.43 3.99
C VAL A 222 1.07 17.98 4.09
N LYS A 223 0.81 18.86 5.08
CA LYS A 223 -0.48 19.54 5.23
C LYS A 223 -0.82 20.38 4.01
N GLN A 224 0.12 21.16 3.48
CA GLN A 224 -0.09 21.95 2.27
C GLN A 224 -0.39 21.04 1.07
N ALA A 225 0.30 19.93 0.90
CA ALA A 225 0.02 18.95 -0.16
C ALA A 225 -1.42 18.40 -0.12
N ILE A 226 -1.98 18.20 1.08
CA ILE A 226 -3.32 17.61 1.27
C ILE A 226 -4.43 18.67 1.17
N PHE A 227 -4.21 19.87 1.69
CA PHE A 227 -5.25 20.89 1.85
C PHE A 227 -5.21 22.00 0.80
N THR A 228 -4.20 22.01 -0.07
CA THR A 228 -4.04 23.01 -1.12
C THR A 228 -3.69 22.33 -2.44
N ARG A 229 -3.62 23.10 -3.53
CA ARG A 229 -3.11 22.63 -4.83
C ARG A 229 -1.58 22.72 -4.92
N ALA A 230 -0.86 22.53 -3.81
CA ALA A 230 0.59 22.57 -3.80
C ALA A 230 1.16 21.47 -4.72
N THR A 231 1.94 21.87 -5.72
CA THR A 231 2.53 20.97 -6.72
C THR A 231 3.97 21.38 -7.03
N SER A 232 4.80 20.42 -7.41
CA SER A 232 6.16 20.68 -7.95
C SER A 232 6.14 21.15 -9.40
N LYS A 233 4.98 21.07 -10.09
CA LYS A 233 4.80 21.47 -11.50
C LYS A 233 3.66 22.50 -11.67
N PRO A 234 3.86 23.77 -11.27
CA PRO A 234 2.80 24.79 -11.29
C PRO A 234 2.28 25.17 -12.69
N GLU A 235 3.06 24.96 -13.75
CA GLU A 235 2.65 25.26 -15.13
C GLU A 235 1.77 24.16 -15.76
N GLN A 236 1.65 23.01 -15.09
CA GLN A 236 0.78 21.91 -15.49
C GLN A 236 -0.43 21.93 -14.56
N ASP A 237 -1.44 22.74 -14.87
CA ASP A 237 -2.75 22.73 -14.21
C ASP A 237 -3.52 21.44 -14.58
N ARG A 238 -2.90 20.28 -14.31
CA ARG A 238 -3.41 18.93 -14.56
C ARG A 238 -3.37 18.14 -13.26
N GLY A 239 -4.49 17.49 -12.96
CA GLY A 239 -4.66 16.59 -11.83
C GLY A 239 -5.54 17.19 -10.74
N LYS A 240 -6.54 16.42 -10.33
CA LYS A 240 -7.45 16.76 -9.24
C LYS A 240 -6.71 16.78 -7.88
N GLY A 241 -5.53 16.17 -7.82
CA GLY A 241 -4.60 16.25 -6.72
C GLY A 241 -5.12 15.60 -5.44
N LEU A 242 -4.26 15.60 -4.42
CA LEU A 242 -4.57 14.98 -3.13
C LEU A 242 -5.75 15.65 -2.41
N MET A 243 -5.99 16.93 -2.69
CA MET A 243 -7.15 17.68 -2.19
C MET A 243 -8.48 17.09 -2.68
N ASP A 244 -8.59 16.74 -3.96
CA ASP A 244 -9.81 16.16 -4.51
C ASP A 244 -9.96 14.69 -4.11
N VAL A 245 -8.86 13.94 -3.95
CA VAL A 245 -8.89 12.59 -3.33
C VAL A 245 -9.53 12.68 -1.94
N LYS A 246 -9.08 13.62 -1.12
CA LYS A 246 -9.65 13.88 0.21
C LYS A 246 -11.13 14.24 0.10
N GLN A 247 -11.48 15.21 -0.75
CA GLN A 247 -12.85 15.67 -0.92
C GLN A 247 -13.79 14.51 -1.31
N THR A 248 -13.41 13.75 -2.34
CA THR A 248 -14.14 12.58 -2.84
C THR A 248 -14.31 11.50 -1.76
N THR A 249 -13.27 11.26 -0.95
CA THR A 249 -13.32 10.30 0.16
C THR A 249 -14.39 10.68 1.20
N PHE A 250 -14.43 11.95 1.61
CA PHE A 250 -15.29 12.41 2.71
C PHE A 250 -16.67 12.92 2.29
N ASP A 251 -16.97 13.05 1.00
CA ASP A 251 -18.29 13.46 0.54
C ASP A 251 -19.36 12.37 0.69
N TRP A 252 -18.95 11.10 0.76
CA TRP A 252 -19.87 9.96 0.82
C TRP A 252 -19.77 9.12 2.09
N SER A 253 -18.65 9.19 2.79
CA SER A 253 -18.42 8.47 4.05
C SER A 253 -17.69 9.42 4.98
N SER A 254 -18.46 10.13 5.83
CA SER A 254 -17.90 11.02 6.84
C SER A 254 -17.03 10.27 7.87
N ASP A 255 -17.23 8.96 7.95
CA ASP A 255 -16.52 7.99 8.77
C ASP A 255 -15.40 7.26 8.02
N ALA A 256 -15.08 7.65 6.78
CA ALA A 256 -13.95 7.11 6.05
C ALA A 256 -12.64 7.34 6.82
N GLU A 257 -11.74 6.38 6.71
CA GLU A 257 -10.41 6.49 7.30
C GLU A 257 -9.40 6.71 6.19
N PHE A 258 -8.70 7.85 6.22
CA PHE A 258 -7.68 8.16 5.23
C PHE A 258 -6.35 8.39 5.96
N TYR A 259 -5.41 7.48 5.74
CA TYR A 259 -4.07 7.54 6.27
C TYR A 259 -3.04 7.78 5.18
N VAL A 260 -2.00 8.53 5.53
CA VAL A 260 -0.80 8.66 4.70
C VAL A 260 0.43 8.51 5.59
N ARG A 261 1.36 7.67 5.17
CA ARG A 261 2.74 7.68 5.67
C ARG A 261 3.62 8.24 4.57
N THR A 262 4.41 9.26 4.89
CA THR A 262 5.43 9.79 3.99
C THR A 262 6.59 10.35 4.80
N HIS A 263 7.79 10.30 4.23
CA HIS A 263 9.02 10.71 4.91
C HIS A 263 9.25 9.88 6.20
N ASP A 264 9.20 10.52 7.37
CA ASP A 264 9.43 9.93 8.68
C ASP A 264 8.14 9.82 9.52
N SER A 265 6.99 10.23 8.99
CA SER A 265 5.79 10.47 9.79
C SER A 265 4.55 9.82 9.20
N VAL A 266 3.59 9.53 10.06
CA VAL A 266 2.29 8.98 9.70
C VAL A 266 1.17 9.91 10.15
N TYR A 267 0.16 10.06 9.28
CA TYR A 267 -0.90 11.03 9.46
C TYR A 267 -2.26 10.41 9.20
N ARG A 268 -3.27 10.91 9.92
CA ARG A 268 -4.68 10.72 9.62
C ARG A 268 -5.24 12.00 9.02
N ILE A 269 -5.84 11.86 7.85
CA ILE A 269 -6.53 12.92 7.13
C ILE A 269 -8.01 12.82 7.49
N HIS A 270 -8.60 13.97 7.79
CA HIS A 270 -10.04 14.13 7.96
C HIS A 270 -10.53 15.21 7.00
N LYS A 271 -11.85 15.36 6.85
CA LYS A 271 -12.45 16.37 5.97
C LYS A 271 -11.83 17.77 6.13
N ASN A 272 -11.72 18.23 7.38
CA ASN A 272 -11.28 19.59 7.71
C ASN A 272 -10.05 19.65 8.64
N LYS A 273 -9.49 18.51 9.03
CA LYS A 273 -8.34 18.47 9.95
C LYS A 273 -7.27 17.48 9.47
N PHE A 274 -6.05 17.78 9.85
CA PHE A 274 -4.86 16.98 9.62
C PHE A 274 -4.30 16.60 10.98
N GLU A 275 -4.08 15.31 11.21
CA GLU A 275 -3.66 14.77 12.50
C GLU A 275 -2.37 13.98 12.31
N LEU A 276 -1.29 14.42 12.97
CA LEU A 276 -0.06 13.64 13.10
C LEU A 276 -0.32 12.52 14.10
N LEU A 277 -0.15 11.27 13.66
CA LEU A 277 -0.36 10.10 14.52
C LEU A 277 0.94 9.68 15.22
N ASP A 278 2.05 9.65 14.49
CA ASP A 278 3.35 9.22 15.00
C ASP A 278 4.51 9.73 14.13
N VAL A 279 5.71 9.78 14.72
CA VAL A 279 6.97 10.19 14.08
C VAL A 279 8.02 9.12 14.36
N GLY A 280 8.68 8.67 13.30
CA GLY A 280 9.71 7.64 13.35
C GLY A 280 10.92 7.99 12.50
N SER A 281 11.36 7.04 11.69
CA SER A 281 12.53 7.18 10.84
C SER A 281 12.16 7.42 9.37
N TYR A 282 12.97 8.26 8.71
CA TYR A 282 12.83 8.49 7.28
C TYR A 282 13.01 7.19 6.49
N PHE A 283 11.99 6.82 5.72
CA PHE A 283 12.11 5.85 4.65
C PHE A 283 11.51 6.44 3.37
N TYR A 284 11.97 5.95 2.22
CA TYR A 284 11.53 6.42 0.91
C TYR A 284 10.06 6.09 0.68
N GLY A 285 9.42 6.85 -0.20
CA GLY A 285 8.07 6.59 -0.68
C GLY A 285 6.94 7.39 -0.01
N THR A 286 5.76 7.25 -0.60
CA THR A 286 4.49 7.67 -0.01
C THR A 286 3.56 6.45 0.04
N TYR A 287 2.86 6.28 1.16
CA TYR A 287 2.03 5.12 1.43
C TYR A 287 0.65 5.59 1.85
N TYR A 288 -0.33 5.40 0.98
CA TYR A 288 -1.72 5.74 1.22
C TYR A 288 -2.50 4.50 1.65
N TYR A 289 -3.33 4.65 2.67
CA TYR A 289 -4.30 3.63 3.08
C TYR A 289 -5.65 4.29 3.34
N ILE A 290 -6.66 3.92 2.56
CA ILE A 290 -8.01 4.46 2.64
C ILE A 290 -8.99 3.32 2.93
N VAL A 291 -9.85 3.53 3.92
CA VAL A 291 -10.97 2.64 4.25
C VAL A 291 -12.26 3.43 4.08
N ILE A 292 -13.13 2.97 3.18
CA ILE A 292 -14.43 3.60 2.90
C ILE A 292 -15.52 2.62 3.28
N ASN A 293 -16.40 3.00 4.19
CA ASN A 293 -17.58 2.19 4.52
C ASN A 293 -18.62 2.33 3.39
N VAL A 294 -19.14 1.20 2.91
CA VAL A 294 -20.03 1.14 1.72
C VAL A 294 -21.41 0.61 2.02
#